data_AF-A0A949AGM1-F1
#
_entry.id   AF-A0A949AGM1-F1
#
_cell.length_a   1.000
_cell.length_b   1.000
_cell.length_c   1.000
_cell.angle_alpha   90.00
_cell.angle_beta   90.00
_cell.angle_gamma   90.00
#
_symmetry.space_group_name_H-M   'P 1'
#
loop_
_entity.id
_entity.type
_entity.pdbx_description
1 polymer ?
#
loop_
_entity_poly.entity_id
_entity_poly.type
_entity_poly.pdbx_seq_one_letter_code
_entity_poly.pdbx_strand_id
1 'polypeptide(L)'
;MANNDRAYDKLRDIKVTKDFMKHAEGSCLIEFGETKVICTATVEESVPPFLKNSGKGWVTAEYGMLPRSCDTRIKRNQTSGRTMEIQRLIGRSLRAVTDMNKLGERTIKIDCDVMQADGGTRTAAITGGFIALALALQKLKDEGKIKEIILKDYVAAISVGMFEGQPVLDLDYLKDSNADMDMNVVMVKKGNFVEVQGTAEGAPFSKSQLDKLLDLAKGGIEELFEIQQDMLGGMELN
;
A
#
# COMPACT_ATOMS: atom_id res chain seq x y z
N MET A 1 8.32 2.08 -22.72
CA MET A 1 8.77 0.72 -23.05
C MET A 1 9.18 0.09 -21.73
N ALA A 2 8.44 -0.91 -21.25
CA ALA A 2 8.78 -1.62 -20.02
C ALA A 2 10.19 -2.21 -20.15
N ASN A 3 11.00 -2.00 -19.12
CA ASN A 3 12.41 -2.37 -19.11
C ASN A 3 12.50 -3.91 -19.08
N ASN A 4 12.83 -4.53 -20.21
CA ASN A 4 12.79 -5.99 -20.39
C ASN A 4 13.99 -6.71 -19.74
N ASP A 5 14.88 -5.98 -19.08
CA ASP A 5 16.15 -6.49 -18.52
C ASP A 5 16.13 -6.65 -16.98
N ARG A 6 14.96 -6.53 -16.32
CA ARG A 6 14.85 -6.74 -14.87
C ARG A 6 14.81 -8.24 -14.55
N ALA A 7 15.68 -8.69 -13.66
CA ALA A 7 15.64 -10.05 -13.12
C ALA A 7 14.30 -10.32 -12.40
N TYR A 8 13.78 -11.55 -12.53
CA TYR A 8 12.44 -11.89 -12.05
C TYR A 8 12.27 -11.77 -10.53
N ASP A 9 13.36 -11.78 -9.77
CA ASP A 9 13.39 -11.68 -8.33
C ASP A 9 13.68 -10.28 -7.79
N LYS A 10 13.70 -9.25 -8.64
CA LYS A 10 14.01 -7.88 -8.22
C LYS A 10 12.79 -6.97 -8.20
N LEU A 11 12.73 -6.01 -7.28
CA LEU A 11 11.78 -4.91 -7.40
C LEU A 11 12.08 -4.04 -8.64
N ARG A 12 11.07 -3.31 -9.13
CA ARG A 12 11.32 -2.14 -10.00
C ARG A 12 12.01 -1.04 -9.20
N ASP A 13 12.47 0.00 -9.87
CA ASP A 13 13.03 1.16 -9.19
C ASP A 13 11.97 1.81 -8.29
N ILE A 14 12.24 1.90 -6.99
CA ILE A 14 11.31 2.43 -6.01
C ILE A 14 11.78 3.81 -5.57
N LYS A 15 10.93 4.82 -5.75
CA LYS A 15 11.21 6.18 -5.30
C LYS A 15 10.08 6.72 -4.46
N VAL A 16 10.44 7.45 -3.41
CA VAL A 16 9.49 8.12 -2.51
C VAL A 16 9.86 9.59 -2.41
N THR A 17 8.90 10.47 -2.69
CA THR A 17 9.01 11.91 -2.43
C THR A 17 8.07 12.28 -1.29
N LYS A 18 8.62 12.60 -0.12
CA LYS A 18 7.85 13.02 1.07
C LYS A 18 7.28 14.43 0.91
N ASP A 19 6.27 14.73 1.72
CA ASP A 19 5.66 16.06 1.85
C ASP A 19 5.19 16.63 0.50
N PHE A 20 4.73 15.73 -0.37
CA PHE A 20 4.35 16.04 -1.75
C PHE A 20 3.14 17.00 -1.80
N MET A 21 2.20 16.84 -0.87
CA MET A 21 1.01 17.67 -0.76
C MET A 21 1.10 18.56 0.49
N LYS A 22 1.28 19.87 0.27
CA LYS A 22 1.47 20.89 1.32
C LYS A 22 0.42 20.87 2.43
N HIS A 23 -0.82 20.52 2.11
CA HIS A 23 -1.96 20.66 3.01
C HIS A 23 -2.27 19.41 3.84
N ALA A 24 -1.78 18.24 3.45
CA ALA A 24 -2.02 17.02 4.19
C ALA A 24 -1.18 16.98 5.48
N GLU A 25 -1.68 16.32 6.54
CA GLU A 25 -0.87 16.08 7.73
C GLU A 25 0.33 15.17 7.44
N GLY A 26 0.17 14.24 6.51
CA GLY A 26 1.26 13.45 5.95
C GLY A 26 1.00 13.15 4.48
N SER A 27 2.04 13.17 3.66
CA SER A 27 1.90 12.84 2.24
C SER A 27 3.19 12.32 1.62
N CYS A 28 3.03 11.52 0.58
CA CYS A 28 4.13 11.17 -0.31
C CYS A 28 3.64 10.88 -1.72
N LEU A 29 4.53 11.06 -2.70
CA LEU A 29 4.44 10.41 -4.00
C LEU A 29 5.30 9.16 -3.94
N ILE A 30 4.70 7.99 -4.16
CA ILE A 30 5.41 6.72 -4.28
C ILE A 30 5.42 6.26 -5.74
N GLU A 31 6.58 5.83 -6.21
CA GLU A 31 6.84 5.39 -7.58
C GLU A 31 7.40 3.96 -7.55
N PHE A 32 6.71 3.03 -8.21
CA PHE A 32 7.14 1.64 -8.45
C PHE A 32 7.39 1.50 -9.95
N GLY A 33 8.61 1.84 -10.38
CA GLY A 33 8.91 2.11 -11.78
C GLY A 33 7.96 3.17 -12.34
N GLU A 34 7.15 2.80 -13.34
CA GLU A 34 6.19 3.70 -13.97
C GLU A 34 4.84 3.80 -13.25
N THR A 35 4.59 2.98 -12.21
CA THR A 35 3.40 3.15 -11.36
C THR A 35 3.64 4.28 -10.36
N LYS A 36 2.77 5.30 -10.37
CA LYS A 36 2.91 6.50 -9.53
C LYS A 36 1.62 6.79 -8.77
N VAL A 37 1.71 6.84 -7.44
CA VAL A 37 0.57 7.02 -6.55
C VAL A 37 0.86 8.15 -5.58
N ILE A 38 -0.02 9.15 -5.54
CA ILE A 38 -0.04 10.14 -4.45
C ILE A 38 -0.78 9.48 -3.30
N CYS A 39 -0.15 9.46 -2.13
CA CYS A 39 -0.75 9.02 -0.88
C CYS A 39 -0.82 10.22 0.07
N THR A 40 -2.00 10.54 0.57
CA THR A 40 -2.21 11.57 1.60
C THR A 40 -2.90 10.98 2.82
N ALA A 41 -2.51 11.46 3.99
CA ALA A 41 -3.16 11.17 5.25
C ALA A 41 -3.74 12.47 5.82
N THR A 42 -5.07 12.48 5.96
CA THR A 42 -5.84 13.59 6.51
C THR A 42 -6.41 13.22 7.87
N VAL A 43 -6.21 14.06 8.88
CA VAL A 43 -6.72 13.82 10.24
C VAL A 43 -8.03 14.58 10.46
N GLU A 44 -9.09 13.86 10.80
CA GLU A 44 -10.39 14.42 11.16
C GLU A 44 -10.66 14.21 12.65
N GLU A 45 -11.07 15.28 13.35
CA GLU A 45 -11.52 15.26 14.75
C GLU A 45 -12.96 14.70 14.87
N SER A 46 -13.20 13.57 14.21
CA SER A 46 -14.48 12.84 14.26
C SER A 46 -14.25 11.36 13.99
N VAL A 47 -15.23 10.52 14.36
CA VAL A 47 -15.23 9.08 14.10
C VAL A 47 -16.52 8.64 13.41
N PRO A 48 -16.53 7.50 12.71
CA PRO A 48 -17.77 6.90 12.22
C PRO A 48 -18.82 6.74 13.33
N PRO A 49 -20.13 6.82 13.01
CA PRO A 49 -21.19 6.77 14.02
C PRO A 49 -21.14 5.56 14.96
N PHE A 50 -20.68 4.40 14.47
CA PHE A 50 -20.57 3.17 15.26
C PHE A 50 -19.40 3.17 16.27
N LEU A 51 -18.49 4.16 16.22
CA LEU A 51 -17.37 4.33 17.15
C LEU A 51 -17.53 5.53 18.09
N LYS A 52 -18.62 6.30 17.95
CA LYS A 52 -18.85 7.49 18.78
C LYS A 52 -18.92 7.12 20.26
N ASN A 53 -18.23 7.88 21.12
CA ASN A 53 -18.09 7.65 22.56
C ASN A 53 -17.38 6.34 22.95
N SER A 54 -16.69 5.67 22.02
CA SER A 54 -15.93 4.46 22.32
C SER A 54 -14.50 4.75 22.81
N GLY A 55 -14.03 5.99 22.64
CA GLY A 55 -12.63 6.37 22.87
C GLY A 55 -11.64 5.83 21.83
N LYS A 56 -12.12 5.14 20.79
CA LYS A 56 -11.29 4.54 19.73
C LYS A 56 -11.33 5.38 18.46
N GLY A 57 -10.18 5.46 17.80
CA GLY A 57 -10.05 6.08 16.49
C GLY A 57 -10.33 5.13 15.34
N TRP A 58 -10.15 5.62 14.13
CA TRP A 58 -10.36 4.86 12.91
C TRP A 58 -9.34 5.24 11.83
N VAL A 59 -8.94 4.27 11.02
CA VAL A 59 -8.20 4.49 9.78
C VAL A 59 -9.04 3.95 8.64
N THR A 60 -9.25 4.75 7.61
CA THR A 60 -9.99 4.35 6.40
C THR A 60 -9.24 4.83 5.16
N ALA A 61 -9.61 4.30 3.99
CA ALA A 61 -8.95 4.67 2.75
C ALA A 61 -9.94 4.91 1.60
N GLU A 62 -9.56 5.86 0.74
CA GLU A 62 -10.14 6.10 -0.57
C GLU A 62 -9.08 5.82 -1.63
N TYR A 63 -9.52 5.30 -2.79
CA TYR A 63 -8.62 4.93 -3.87
C TYR A 63 -9.20 5.46 -5.18
N GLY A 64 -8.43 6.30 -5.85
CA GLY A 64 -8.78 6.93 -7.10
C GLY A 64 -7.77 6.59 -8.18
N MET A 65 -8.23 6.46 -9.42
CA MET A 65 -7.36 6.46 -10.59
C MET A 65 -7.71 7.65 -11.45
N LEU A 66 -6.71 8.47 -11.79
CA LEU A 66 -6.95 9.59 -12.69
C LEU A 66 -7.48 9.08 -14.04
N PRO A 67 -8.37 9.83 -14.74
CA PRO A 67 -8.95 9.37 -15.99
C PRO A 67 -7.95 8.90 -17.05
N ARG A 68 -6.71 9.42 -17.03
CA ARG A 68 -5.65 9.06 -17.96
C ARG A 68 -4.42 8.44 -17.27
N SER A 69 -4.62 7.79 -16.12
CA SER A 69 -3.54 7.05 -15.47
C SER A 69 -3.17 5.76 -16.22
N CYS A 70 -4.07 5.23 -17.07
CA CYS A 70 -3.85 4.03 -17.88
C CYS A 70 -3.88 4.32 -19.38
N ASP A 71 -3.43 3.34 -20.18
CA ASP A 71 -3.46 3.37 -21.64
C ASP A 71 -4.84 3.62 -22.25
N THR A 72 -5.90 3.17 -21.58
CA THR A 72 -7.29 3.49 -21.93
C THR A 72 -7.89 4.44 -20.91
N ARG A 73 -8.64 5.45 -21.39
CA ARG A 73 -9.22 6.47 -20.52
C ARG A 73 -10.33 5.89 -19.66
N ILE A 74 -10.25 6.09 -18.35
CA ILE A 74 -11.27 5.71 -17.37
C ILE A 74 -12.27 6.87 -17.19
N LYS A 75 -13.54 6.58 -16.92
CA LYS A 75 -14.55 7.61 -16.63
C LYS A 75 -14.35 8.16 -15.21
N ARG A 76 -14.45 9.48 -15.08
CA ARG A 76 -14.39 10.16 -13.77
C ARG A 76 -15.59 9.77 -12.91
N ASN A 77 -15.40 9.69 -11.59
CA ASN A 77 -16.45 9.43 -10.58
C ASN A 77 -17.20 8.10 -10.76
N GLN A 78 -16.57 7.12 -11.42
CA GLN A 78 -17.14 5.78 -11.53
C GLN A 78 -16.50 4.88 -10.48
N THR A 79 -17.18 4.69 -9.35
CA THR A 79 -16.75 3.73 -8.34
C THR A 79 -17.07 2.31 -8.82
N SER A 80 -16.03 1.53 -9.08
CA SER A 80 -16.16 0.13 -9.50
C SER A 80 -16.09 -0.83 -8.30
N GLY A 81 -16.50 -2.09 -8.50
CA GLY A 81 -16.29 -3.14 -7.49
C GLY A 81 -14.82 -3.27 -7.08
N ARG A 82 -13.91 -3.20 -8.06
CA ARG A 82 -12.45 -3.19 -7.86
C ARG A 82 -11.98 -2.01 -7.01
N THR A 83 -12.53 -0.82 -7.23
CA THR A 83 -12.22 0.38 -6.42
C THR A 83 -12.58 0.15 -4.95
N MET A 84 -13.79 -0.36 -4.68
CA MET A 84 -14.23 -0.65 -3.31
C MET A 84 -13.42 -1.76 -2.63
N GLU A 85 -13.03 -2.79 -3.39
CA GLU A 85 -12.14 -3.86 -2.91
C GLU A 85 -10.79 -3.28 -2.45
N ILE A 86 -10.14 -2.48 -3.30
CA ILE A 86 -8.83 -1.87 -3.01
C ILE A 86 -8.91 -0.90 -1.82
N GLN A 87 -9.94 -0.07 -1.74
CA GLN A 87 -10.18 0.80 -0.58
C GLN A 87 -10.24 0.01 0.73
N ARG A 88 -10.99 -1.09 0.72
CA ARG A 88 -11.12 -1.95 1.89
C ARG A 88 -9.80 -2.65 2.23
N LEU A 89 -9.04 -3.08 1.23
CA LEU A 89 -7.72 -3.69 1.38
C LEU A 89 -6.72 -2.71 2.02
N ILE A 90 -6.60 -1.48 1.49
CA ILE A 90 -5.71 -0.45 2.04
C ILE A 90 -6.10 -0.15 3.49
N GLY A 91 -7.39 0.10 3.75
CA GLY A 91 -7.86 0.37 5.10
C GLY A 91 -7.60 -0.78 6.08
N ARG A 92 -7.80 -2.04 5.67
CA ARG A 92 -7.49 -3.22 6.52
C ARG A 92 -6.00 -3.29 6.83
N SER A 93 -5.16 -3.10 5.82
CA SER A 93 -3.70 -3.16 5.92
C SER A 93 -3.16 -2.15 6.94
N LEU A 94 -3.59 -0.89 6.84
CA LEU A 94 -3.11 0.18 7.71
C LEU A 94 -3.68 0.09 9.14
N ARG A 95 -4.93 -0.37 9.29
CA ARG A 95 -5.50 -0.63 10.63
C ARG A 95 -4.77 -1.75 11.38
N ALA A 96 -4.25 -2.76 10.68
CA ALA A 96 -3.55 -3.87 11.30
C ALA A 96 -2.31 -3.43 12.11
N VAL A 97 -1.66 -2.35 11.69
CA VAL A 97 -0.45 -1.82 12.34
C VAL A 97 -0.67 -0.57 13.17
N THR A 98 -1.89 -0.09 13.34
CA THR A 98 -2.16 1.15 14.08
C THR A 98 -2.97 0.88 15.35
N ASP A 99 -2.58 1.48 16.48
CA ASP A 99 -3.32 1.37 17.74
C ASP A 99 -4.49 2.36 17.79
N MET A 100 -5.68 1.87 17.40
CA MET A 100 -6.90 2.68 17.43
C MET A 100 -7.25 3.20 18.84
N ASN A 101 -6.84 2.55 19.92
CA ASN A 101 -7.15 3.03 21.27
C ASN A 101 -6.30 4.26 21.63
N LYS A 102 -5.06 4.31 21.14
CA LYS A 102 -4.14 5.43 21.39
C LYS A 102 -4.36 6.62 20.44
N LEU A 103 -5.05 6.41 19.32
CA LEU A 103 -5.43 7.48 18.38
C LEU A 103 -6.44 8.48 18.99
N GLY A 104 -7.27 8.00 19.93
CA GLY A 104 -8.43 8.74 20.44
C GLY A 104 -9.52 8.85 19.37
N GLU A 105 -10.59 9.61 19.64
CA GLU A 105 -11.73 9.74 18.71
C GLU A 105 -11.41 10.63 17.50
N ARG A 106 -10.51 10.13 16.64
CA ARG A 106 -10.10 10.73 15.37
C ARG A 106 -10.17 9.69 14.27
N THR A 107 -10.40 10.17 13.05
CA THR A 107 -10.29 9.37 11.84
C THR A 107 -9.09 9.85 11.05
N ILE A 108 -8.24 8.93 10.62
CA ILE A 108 -7.24 9.22 9.58
C ILE A 108 -7.76 8.65 8.27
N LYS A 109 -8.00 9.54 7.30
CA LYS A 109 -8.38 9.18 5.94
C LYS A 109 -7.14 9.13 5.08
N ILE A 110 -6.96 7.99 4.40
CA ILE A 110 -5.84 7.74 3.50
C ILE A 110 -6.36 7.80 2.08
N ASP A 111 -6.01 8.83 1.34
CA ASP A 111 -6.37 8.96 -0.07
C ASP A 111 -5.19 8.51 -0.93
N CYS A 112 -5.44 7.53 -1.79
CA CYS A 112 -4.46 6.99 -2.72
C CYS A 112 -4.91 7.28 -4.16
N ASP A 113 -4.32 8.31 -4.77
CA ASP A 113 -4.62 8.76 -6.12
C ASP A 113 -3.54 8.30 -7.11
N VAL A 114 -3.90 7.38 -7.98
CA VAL A 114 -3.01 6.85 -9.02
C VAL A 114 -2.90 7.86 -10.16
N MET A 115 -1.71 8.43 -10.32
CA MET A 115 -1.38 9.34 -11.41
C MET A 115 -1.02 8.59 -12.69
N GLN A 116 -0.27 7.50 -12.55
CA GLN A 116 0.18 6.65 -13.65
C GLN A 116 0.15 5.20 -13.18
N ALA A 117 -0.37 4.30 -14.01
CA ALA A 117 -0.57 2.90 -13.68
C ALA A 117 0.15 2.01 -14.68
N ASP A 118 1.10 1.23 -14.19
CA ASP A 118 1.84 0.21 -14.93
C ASP A 118 1.95 -1.06 -14.05
N GLY A 119 0.83 -1.54 -13.49
CA GLY A 119 0.81 -2.71 -12.60
C GLY A 119 1.24 -2.44 -11.15
N GLY A 120 0.68 -3.20 -10.19
CA GLY A 120 1.00 -3.06 -8.77
C GLY A 120 0.47 -1.79 -8.08
N THR A 121 -0.56 -1.11 -8.64
CA THR A 121 -1.06 0.15 -8.07
C THR A 121 -1.60 0.01 -6.64
N ARG A 122 -2.27 -1.12 -6.34
CA ARG A 122 -2.86 -1.37 -5.01
C ARG A 122 -1.80 -1.62 -3.95
N THR A 123 -0.70 -2.28 -4.31
CA THR A 123 0.40 -2.61 -3.39
C THR A 123 1.28 -1.37 -3.16
N ALA A 124 1.57 -0.60 -4.22
CA ALA A 124 2.17 0.73 -4.10
C ALA A 124 1.34 1.66 -3.19
N ALA A 125 0.01 1.66 -3.33
CA ALA A 125 -0.90 2.45 -2.50
C ALA A 125 -0.87 2.07 -1.01
N ILE A 126 -0.69 0.79 -0.67
CA ILE A 126 -0.53 0.34 0.73
C ILE A 126 0.81 0.83 1.28
N THR A 127 1.89 0.59 0.54
CA THR A 127 3.26 0.93 0.96
C THR A 127 3.43 2.46 1.12
N GLY A 128 2.91 3.25 0.19
CA GLY A 128 2.91 4.72 0.28
C GLY A 128 1.89 5.25 1.30
N GLY A 129 0.72 4.62 1.41
CA GLY A 129 -0.30 4.96 2.40
C GLY A 129 0.22 4.82 3.84
N PHE A 130 1.07 3.82 4.10
CA PHE A 130 1.76 3.68 5.38
C PHE A 130 2.74 4.83 5.65
N ILE A 131 3.53 5.24 4.66
CA ILE A 131 4.46 6.38 4.81
C ILE A 131 3.68 7.65 5.11
N ALA A 132 2.62 7.94 4.35
CA ALA A 132 1.75 9.10 4.60
C ALA A 132 1.12 9.07 6.00
N LEU A 133 0.62 7.90 6.44
CA LEU A 133 0.08 7.71 7.78
C LEU A 133 1.13 7.97 8.87
N ALA A 134 2.33 7.43 8.72
CA ALA A 134 3.42 7.62 9.68
C ALA A 134 3.83 9.09 9.80
N LEU A 135 3.93 9.80 8.67
CA LEU A 135 4.20 11.25 8.66
C LEU A 135 3.10 12.05 9.36
N ALA A 136 1.83 11.72 9.12
CA ALA A 136 0.71 12.37 9.81
C ALA A 136 0.74 12.12 11.33
N LEU A 137 1.02 10.89 11.76
CA LEU A 137 1.14 10.57 13.18
C LEU A 137 2.33 11.27 13.83
N GLN A 138 3.46 11.40 13.13
CA GLN A 138 4.60 12.19 13.59
C GLN A 138 4.21 13.66 13.78
N LYS A 139 3.52 14.26 12.82
CA LYS A 139 3.02 15.62 12.94
C LYS A 139 2.06 15.79 14.13
N LEU A 140 1.14 14.85 14.35
CA LEU A 140 0.26 14.88 15.53
C LEU A 140 1.03 14.79 16.85
N LYS A 141 2.10 14.01 16.89
CA LYS A 141 2.99 13.90 18.07
C LYS A 141 3.72 15.22 18.30
N ASP A 142 4.29 15.81 17.26
CA ASP A 142 5.03 17.07 17.33
C ASP A 142 4.13 18.25 17.76
N GLU A 143 2.84 18.22 17.35
CA GLU A 143 1.81 19.16 17.80
C GLU A 143 1.26 18.86 19.20
N GLY A 144 1.71 17.78 19.86
CA GLY A 144 1.25 17.39 21.19
C GLY A 144 -0.18 16.83 21.25
N LYS A 145 -0.78 16.49 20.10
CA LYS A 145 -2.14 15.91 20.00
C LYS A 145 -2.18 14.43 20.39
N ILE A 146 -1.05 13.73 20.20
CA ILE A 146 -0.83 12.37 20.70
C ILE A 146 0.50 12.32 21.47
N LYS A 147 0.60 11.41 22.44
CA LYS A 147 1.77 11.35 23.34
C LYS A 147 2.98 10.65 22.71
N GLU A 148 2.74 9.73 21.80
CA GLU A 148 3.73 8.83 21.21
C GLU A 148 3.28 8.40 19.82
N ILE A 149 4.18 7.79 19.04
CA ILE A 149 3.81 7.14 17.78
C ILE A 149 3.00 5.88 18.12
N ILE A 150 1.87 5.73 17.44
CA ILE A 150 0.87 4.68 17.70
C ILE A 150 0.87 3.58 16.64
N LEU A 151 1.96 3.47 15.88
CA LEU A 151 2.20 2.37 14.95
C LEU A 151 2.89 1.23 15.70
N LYS A 152 2.39 0.01 15.53
CA LYS A 152 2.85 -1.23 16.20
C LYS A 152 3.89 -2.01 15.38
N ASP A 153 3.95 -1.70 14.10
CA ASP A 153 4.84 -2.32 13.11
C ASP A 153 4.84 -1.51 11.81
N TYR A 154 5.77 -1.84 10.91
CA TYR A 154 5.72 -1.43 9.51
C TYR A 154 4.73 -2.31 8.75
N VAL A 155 4.12 -1.78 7.69
CA VAL A 155 3.35 -2.57 6.71
C VAL A 155 3.72 -2.16 5.29
N ALA A 156 3.96 -3.15 4.45
CA ALA A 156 4.24 -2.98 3.04
C ALA A 156 3.60 -4.12 2.25
N ALA A 157 3.43 -3.89 0.95
CA ALA A 157 2.80 -4.85 0.07
C ALA A 157 3.51 -4.91 -1.27
N ILE A 158 3.48 -6.09 -1.89
CA ILE A 158 4.03 -6.32 -3.22
C ILE A 158 3.17 -7.29 -4.02
N SER A 159 3.21 -7.15 -5.35
CA SER A 159 2.62 -8.13 -6.25
C SER A 159 3.67 -9.16 -6.65
N VAL A 160 3.25 -10.39 -6.82
CA VAL A 160 4.04 -11.50 -7.37
C VAL A 160 3.13 -12.31 -8.29
N GLY A 161 3.70 -13.05 -9.24
CA GLY A 161 2.90 -13.93 -10.06
C GLY A 161 3.72 -14.91 -10.88
N MET A 162 3.03 -15.75 -11.63
CA MET A 162 3.62 -16.67 -12.59
C MET A 162 3.49 -16.09 -13.98
N PHE A 163 4.62 -15.81 -14.64
CA PHE A 163 4.67 -15.33 -16.01
C PHE A 163 5.55 -16.25 -16.83
N GLU A 164 5.02 -16.82 -17.91
CA GLU A 164 5.72 -17.82 -18.76
C GLU A 164 6.30 -18.99 -17.94
N GLY A 165 5.56 -19.45 -16.92
CA GLY A 165 5.98 -20.52 -16.02
C GLY A 165 7.07 -20.15 -14.99
N GLN A 166 7.49 -18.88 -14.92
CA GLN A 166 8.48 -18.38 -13.97
C GLN A 166 7.82 -17.52 -12.87
N PRO A 167 8.23 -17.66 -11.60
CA PRO A 167 7.79 -16.74 -10.54
C PRO A 167 8.45 -15.37 -10.72
N VAL A 168 7.67 -14.31 -10.68
CA VAL A 168 8.11 -12.93 -10.90
C VAL A 168 7.63 -12.03 -9.77
N LEU A 169 8.55 -11.21 -9.27
CA LEU A 169 8.34 -10.15 -8.30
C LEU A 169 7.95 -8.85 -9.00
N ASP A 170 7.04 -8.10 -8.39
CA ASP A 170 6.66 -6.74 -8.74
C ASP A 170 6.22 -6.59 -10.20
N LEU A 171 5.10 -7.24 -10.53
CA LEU A 171 4.54 -7.30 -11.88
C LEU A 171 4.21 -5.88 -12.41
N ASP A 172 4.77 -5.56 -13.58
CA ASP A 172 4.28 -4.45 -14.40
C ASP A 172 2.98 -4.81 -15.14
N TYR A 173 2.34 -3.86 -15.82
CA TYR A 173 1.04 -4.11 -16.44
C TYR A 173 1.11 -5.22 -17.49
N LEU A 174 2.18 -5.27 -18.28
CA LEU A 174 2.35 -6.27 -19.32
C LEU A 174 2.45 -7.68 -18.73
N LYS A 175 3.24 -7.85 -17.67
CA LYS A 175 3.39 -9.14 -17.00
C LYS A 175 2.10 -9.53 -16.27
N ASP A 176 1.45 -8.58 -15.58
CA ASP A 176 0.19 -8.78 -14.85
C ASP A 176 -0.94 -9.23 -15.80
N SER A 177 -1.09 -8.58 -16.95
CA SER A 177 -2.15 -8.89 -17.91
C SER A 177 -1.98 -10.24 -18.64
N ASN A 178 -0.78 -10.82 -18.57
CA ASN A 178 -0.41 -12.07 -19.24
C ASN A 178 0.07 -13.15 -18.24
N ALA A 179 -0.14 -12.92 -16.94
CA ALA A 179 0.26 -13.87 -15.91
C ALA A 179 -0.70 -15.07 -15.87
N ASP A 180 -0.16 -16.27 -15.63
CA ASP A 180 -0.97 -17.47 -15.36
C ASP A 180 -1.64 -17.38 -13.98
N MET A 181 -1.00 -16.64 -13.07
CA MET A 181 -1.42 -16.41 -11.70
C MET A 181 -0.87 -15.07 -11.23
N ASP A 182 -1.73 -14.25 -10.62
CA ASP A 182 -1.34 -13.04 -9.91
C ASP A 182 -1.59 -13.22 -8.40
N MET A 183 -0.77 -12.57 -7.58
CA MET A 183 -0.95 -12.56 -6.14
C MET A 183 -0.46 -11.25 -5.54
N ASN A 184 -1.26 -10.70 -4.63
CA ASN A 184 -0.92 -9.54 -3.83
C ASN A 184 -0.68 -10.00 -2.39
N VAL A 185 0.46 -9.62 -1.84
CA VAL A 185 0.89 -10.00 -0.49
C VAL A 185 1.10 -8.74 0.34
N VAL A 186 0.53 -8.72 1.55
CA VAL A 186 0.72 -7.66 2.53
C VAL A 186 1.31 -8.27 3.79
N MET A 187 2.44 -7.75 4.24
CA MET A 187 3.12 -8.22 5.45
C MET A 187 3.46 -7.07 6.38
N VAL A 188 3.62 -7.43 7.65
CA VAL A 188 4.27 -6.57 8.64
C VAL A 188 5.71 -6.96 8.84
N LYS A 189 6.56 -6.05 9.32
CA LYS A 189 8.00 -6.29 9.45
C LYS A 189 8.37 -7.40 10.43
N LYS A 190 7.52 -7.72 11.41
CA LYS A 190 7.67 -8.93 12.25
C LYS A 190 7.50 -10.25 11.49
N GLY A 191 7.28 -10.22 10.17
CA GLY A 191 7.21 -11.39 9.29
C GLY A 191 5.82 -12.04 9.18
N ASN A 192 4.80 -11.43 9.79
CA ASN A 192 3.43 -11.93 9.73
C ASN A 192 2.69 -11.37 8.51
N PHE A 193 1.77 -12.16 7.96
CA PHE A 193 0.89 -11.74 6.88
C PHE A 193 -0.29 -10.94 7.44
N VAL A 194 -0.62 -9.83 6.80
CA VAL A 194 -1.89 -9.12 7.02
C VAL A 194 -2.94 -9.64 6.04
N GLU A 195 -2.57 -9.82 4.79
CA GLU A 195 -3.46 -10.32 3.74
C GLU A 195 -2.65 -10.99 2.63
N VAL A 196 -3.20 -12.08 2.07
CA VAL A 196 -2.67 -12.77 0.89
C VAL A 196 -3.86 -13.02 -0.03
N GLN A 197 -3.81 -12.45 -1.23
CA GLN A 197 -4.85 -12.60 -2.25
C GLN A 197 -4.21 -13.07 -3.55
N GLY A 198 -4.37 -14.36 -3.87
CA GLY A 198 -3.87 -14.97 -5.09
C GLY A 198 -5.00 -15.53 -5.94
N THR A 199 -4.91 -15.33 -7.26
CA THR A 199 -5.91 -15.76 -8.24
C THR A 199 -5.23 -16.47 -9.39
N ALA A 200 -5.79 -17.60 -9.83
CA ALA A 200 -5.40 -18.22 -11.09
C ALA A 200 -6.22 -17.59 -12.22
N GLU A 201 -5.55 -17.17 -13.30
CA GLU A 201 -6.20 -16.60 -14.50
C GLU A 201 -6.51 -17.69 -15.55
N GLY A 202 -6.45 -18.96 -15.14
CA GLY A 202 -6.79 -20.11 -15.96
C GLY A 202 -6.61 -21.43 -15.20
N ALA A 203 -5.43 -22.04 -15.33
CA ALA A 203 -5.14 -23.30 -14.66
C ALA A 203 -4.90 -23.09 -13.15
N PRO A 204 -5.39 -23.98 -12.27
CA PRO A 204 -5.08 -23.93 -10.85
C PRO A 204 -3.57 -24.03 -10.60
N PHE A 205 -3.09 -23.33 -9.57
CA PHE A 205 -1.69 -23.41 -9.12
C PHE A 205 -1.51 -24.42 -7.99
N SER A 206 -0.32 -25.00 -7.92
CA SER A 206 0.08 -25.94 -6.88
C SER A 206 0.52 -25.22 -5.60
N LYS A 207 0.50 -25.95 -4.47
CA LYS A 207 1.07 -25.46 -3.19
C LYS A 207 2.54 -25.05 -3.33
N SER A 208 3.33 -25.80 -4.12
CA SER A 208 4.74 -25.45 -4.36
C SER A 208 4.91 -24.13 -5.12
N GLN A 209 4.02 -23.81 -6.07
CA GLN A 209 4.03 -22.50 -6.74
C GLN A 209 3.65 -21.38 -5.76
N LEU A 210 2.61 -21.60 -4.94
CA LEU A 210 2.23 -20.64 -3.90
C LEU A 210 3.40 -20.34 -2.95
N ASP A 211 4.11 -21.38 -2.47
CA ASP A 211 5.24 -21.20 -1.55
C ASP A 211 6.37 -20.38 -2.18
N LYS A 212 6.73 -20.67 -3.44
CA LYS A 212 7.74 -19.90 -4.17
C LYS A 212 7.36 -18.42 -4.29
N LEU A 213 6.09 -18.13 -4.57
CA LEU A 213 5.62 -16.74 -4.69
C LEU A 213 5.59 -16.04 -3.33
N LEU A 214 5.24 -16.74 -2.25
CA LEU A 214 5.28 -16.18 -0.89
C LEU A 214 6.72 -15.86 -0.45
N ASP A 215 7.67 -16.76 -0.73
CA ASP A 215 9.10 -16.52 -0.45
C ASP A 215 9.61 -15.31 -1.24
N LEU A 216 9.22 -15.20 -2.51
CA LEU A 216 9.59 -14.09 -3.38
C LEU A 216 8.99 -12.75 -2.89
N ALA A 217 7.70 -12.77 -2.51
CA ALA A 217 7.03 -11.60 -1.97
C ALA A 217 7.66 -11.14 -0.66
N LYS A 218 8.05 -12.08 0.20
CA LYS A 218 8.73 -11.77 1.46
C LYS A 218 10.04 -11.02 1.22
N GLY A 219 10.88 -11.50 0.30
CA GLY A 219 12.14 -10.83 -0.05
C GLY A 219 11.91 -9.40 -0.54
N GLY A 220 10.98 -9.21 -1.48
CA GLY A 220 10.63 -7.87 -1.97
C GLY A 220 10.05 -6.95 -0.88
N ILE A 221 9.23 -7.48 0.03
CA ILE A 221 8.67 -6.68 1.13
C ILE A 221 9.76 -6.30 2.16
N GLU A 222 10.76 -7.15 2.40
CA GLU A 222 11.91 -6.81 3.26
C GLU A 222 12.66 -5.58 2.70
N GLU A 223 12.93 -5.53 1.39
CA GLU A 223 13.51 -4.36 0.73
C GLU A 223 12.61 -3.11 0.86
N LEU A 224 11.29 -3.26 0.73
CA LEU A 224 10.36 -2.14 0.92
C LEU A 224 10.37 -1.58 2.35
N PHE A 225 10.59 -2.43 3.37
CA PHE A 225 10.74 -1.95 4.75
C PHE A 225 11.99 -1.12 4.94
N GLU A 226 13.10 -1.49 4.31
CA GLU A 226 14.34 -0.69 4.36
C GLU A 226 14.10 0.71 3.79
N ILE A 227 13.44 0.80 2.62
CA ILE A 227 13.05 2.08 2.02
C ILE A 227 12.14 2.89 2.95
N GLN A 228 11.13 2.26 3.56
CA GLN A 228 10.24 2.96 4.50
C GLN A 228 11.01 3.50 5.72
N GLN A 229 11.96 2.74 6.25
CA GLN A 229 12.76 3.16 7.40
C GLN A 229 13.67 4.34 7.08
N ASP A 230 14.33 4.31 5.92
CA ASP A 230 15.15 5.41 5.43
C ASP A 230 14.32 6.68 5.27
N MET A 231 13.12 6.55 4.68
CA MET A 231 12.22 7.69 4.50
C MET A 231 11.71 8.26 5.83
N LEU A 232 11.43 7.41 6.82
CA LEU A 232 10.90 7.81 8.12
C LEU A 232 12.01 8.15 9.14
N GLY A 233 13.27 8.15 8.73
CA GLY A 233 14.39 8.59 9.57
C GLY A 233 14.57 7.77 10.85
N GLY A 234 14.26 6.47 10.81
CA GLY A 234 14.38 5.59 11.97
C GLY A 234 13.35 5.85 13.07
N MET A 235 12.17 6.38 12.72
CA MET A 235 11.03 6.56 13.63
C MET A 235 10.84 5.35 14.56
N GLU A 236 10.92 5.58 15.87
CA GLU A 236 10.66 4.54 16.87
C GLU A 236 9.15 4.24 16.90
N LEU A 237 8.82 3.02 16.48
CA LEU A 237 7.47 2.47 16.57
C LEU A 237 7.21 1.91 17.98
N ASN A 238 5.93 1.73 18.33
CA ASN A 238 5.47 1.21 19.61
C ASN A 238 5.53 -0.33 19.69
#